data_AF-H8ZAN0-F1
#
_entry.id   AF-H8ZAN0-F1
#
_cell.length_a   1.000
_cell.length_b   1.000
_cell.length_c   1.000
_cell.angle_alpha   90.00
_cell.angle_beta   90.00
_cell.angle_gamma   90.00
#
_symmetry.space_group_name_H-M   'P 1'
#
loop_
_entity.id
_entity.type
_entity.pdbx_description
1 polymer ?
#
loop_
_entity_poly.entity_id
_entity_poly.type
_entity_poly.pdbx_seq_one_letter_code
_entity_poly.pdbx_strand_id
1 'polypeptide(L)'
;MERPAAAVNKGSVKDLADSDIEECPEEIEGMEVVSGKGFSKIDLSGWISGYKTVGFQGSHLYLAIEELKRMRKNNSKIFLGYTSNLISSGLRDIIAYLVRNKFVDVLVSTAGGIEEDIIKTLKPSRLGKFSMDGATLRSQGLNRVGNVLIPNENYFVFEEWMKEFLNEIVEGKLEEPDAQSEVQGLGTGYRRVGDISIITPSRFIYELGKKVASEESVYYWAYKNNIPVYCPALTDGSIGDIITYFTRRRDLVIDSVEDIARINGEGLFSESTGALVLGAGVIKHHILNANLFRNGLDHCVLINTAQEYDGSDAGAQVDESVSWGKIKKHTNSIKVHADATIILPILVGAVWPDGI
;
A
#
# COMPACT_ATOMS: atom_id res chain seq x y z
N MET A 1 19.11 -53.53 -53.77
CA MET A 1 18.90 -54.05 -52.40
C MET A 1 18.65 -52.86 -51.50
N GLU A 2 17.38 -52.52 -51.29
CA GLU A 2 16.95 -51.48 -50.36
C GLU A 2 17.06 -51.99 -48.92
N ARG A 3 17.56 -51.15 -48.02
CA ARG A 3 17.54 -51.44 -46.57
C ARG A 3 16.09 -51.34 -46.08
N PRO A 4 15.61 -52.24 -45.20
CA PRO A 4 14.29 -52.09 -44.62
C PRO A 4 14.29 -50.85 -43.71
N ALA A 5 13.32 -49.97 -43.91
CA ALA A 5 13.01 -48.91 -42.96
C ALA A 5 12.59 -49.55 -41.63
N ALA A 6 13.34 -49.29 -40.56
CA ALA A 6 12.92 -49.64 -39.21
C ALA A 6 11.62 -48.86 -38.92
N ALA A 7 10.51 -49.60 -38.80
CA ALA A 7 9.26 -49.05 -38.33
C ALA A 7 9.46 -48.61 -36.88
N VAL A 8 9.60 -47.30 -36.67
CA VAL A 8 9.50 -46.70 -35.34
C VAL A 8 8.06 -46.93 -34.88
N ASN A 9 7.85 -47.91 -34.01
CA ASN A 9 6.59 -48.13 -33.34
C ASN A 9 6.36 -46.93 -32.41
N LYS A 10 5.67 -45.90 -32.93
CA LYS A 10 5.23 -44.76 -32.13
C LYS A 10 4.09 -45.26 -31.24
N GLY A 11 4.43 -45.93 -30.14
CA GLY A 11 3.53 -46.07 -29.00
C GLY A 11 2.95 -44.70 -28.67
N SER A 12 1.70 -44.65 -28.25
CA SER A 12 1.08 -43.40 -27.85
C SER A 12 1.96 -42.70 -26.80
N VAL A 13 1.85 -41.37 -26.68
CA VAL A 13 2.61 -40.61 -25.67
C VAL A 13 2.40 -41.18 -24.25
N LYS A 14 1.25 -41.84 -24.00
CA LYS A 14 0.98 -42.60 -22.78
C LYS A 14 1.87 -43.83 -22.62
N ASP A 15 2.03 -44.61 -23.68
CA ASP A 15 2.82 -45.84 -23.65
C ASP A 15 4.33 -45.57 -23.40
N LEU A 16 4.79 -44.35 -23.71
CA LEU A 16 6.15 -43.87 -23.40
C LEU A 16 6.29 -43.32 -21.97
N ALA A 17 5.19 -42.90 -21.34
CA ALA A 17 5.18 -42.42 -19.97
C ALA A 17 5.15 -43.57 -18.94
N ASP A 18 4.76 -44.77 -19.37
CA ASP A 18 4.62 -45.94 -18.48
C ASP A 18 5.86 -46.87 -18.50
N SER A 19 6.94 -46.52 -19.24
CA SER A 19 8.16 -47.33 -19.37
C SER A 19 9.35 -46.75 -18.60
N ASP A 20 9.84 -47.49 -17.59
CA ASP A 20 11.04 -47.22 -16.77
C ASP A 20 11.19 -45.77 -16.28
N ILE A 21 10.29 -45.35 -15.40
CA ILE A 21 10.36 -44.04 -14.74
C ILE A 21 10.48 -44.24 -13.23
N GLU A 22 11.41 -43.52 -12.58
CA GLU A 22 11.41 -43.36 -11.13
C GLU A 22 10.02 -42.89 -10.68
N GLU A 23 9.36 -43.65 -9.80
CA GLU A 23 8.02 -43.30 -9.32
C GLU A 23 8.05 -41.91 -8.66
N CYS A 24 7.09 -41.08 -9.06
CA CYS A 24 6.88 -39.78 -8.42
C CYS A 24 6.48 -40.04 -6.96
N PRO A 25 7.12 -39.40 -5.96
CA PRO A 25 6.72 -39.56 -4.57
C PRO A 25 5.21 -39.31 -4.37
N GLU A 26 4.53 -40.13 -3.58
CA GLU A 26 3.08 -40.01 -3.31
C GLU A 26 2.68 -38.60 -2.84
N GLU A 27 3.55 -37.93 -2.09
CA GLU A 27 3.36 -36.54 -1.65
C GLU A 27 3.20 -35.56 -2.82
N ILE A 28 3.88 -35.81 -3.94
CA ILE A 28 3.83 -34.98 -5.15
C ILE A 28 2.61 -35.35 -6.01
N GLU A 29 2.24 -36.63 -6.08
CA GLU A 29 1.04 -37.05 -6.83
C GLU A 29 -0.26 -36.44 -6.27
N GLY A 30 -0.30 -36.18 -4.96
CA GLY A 30 -1.42 -35.50 -4.31
C GLY A 30 -1.49 -33.98 -4.52
N MET A 31 -0.46 -33.37 -5.13
CA MET A 31 -0.42 -31.91 -5.33
C MET A 31 -1.30 -31.45 -6.49
N GLU A 32 -1.69 -30.17 -6.47
CA GLU A 32 -2.48 -29.61 -7.56
C GLU A 32 -1.69 -29.61 -8.88
N VAL A 33 -2.32 -30.13 -9.93
CA VAL A 33 -1.73 -30.14 -11.27
C VAL A 33 -1.70 -28.72 -11.83
N VAL A 34 -0.52 -28.28 -12.25
CA VAL A 34 -0.34 -27.00 -12.93
C VAL A 34 -1.22 -26.95 -14.18
N SER A 35 -2.13 -25.97 -14.22
CA SER A 35 -3.17 -25.91 -15.24
C SER A 35 -3.68 -24.49 -15.42
N GLY A 36 -3.75 -24.06 -16.68
CA GLY A 36 -4.44 -22.84 -17.10
C GLY A 36 -5.90 -23.07 -17.51
N LYS A 37 -6.45 -24.28 -17.33
CA LYS A 37 -7.83 -24.57 -17.75
C LYS A 37 -8.88 -23.71 -17.03
N GLY A 38 -8.55 -23.16 -15.86
CA GLY A 38 -9.40 -22.21 -15.14
C GLY A 38 -9.71 -20.92 -15.92
N PHE A 39 -8.94 -20.59 -16.96
CA PHE A 39 -9.15 -19.41 -17.81
C PHE A 39 -10.06 -19.67 -19.02
N SER A 40 -10.59 -20.89 -19.20
CA SER A 40 -11.38 -21.26 -20.38
C SER A 40 -12.76 -20.59 -20.43
N LYS A 41 -13.30 -20.17 -19.29
CA LYS A 41 -14.52 -19.36 -19.22
C LYS A 41 -14.11 -17.89 -19.26
N ILE A 42 -14.73 -17.11 -20.14
CA ILE A 42 -14.48 -15.66 -20.26
C ILE A 42 -15.33 -14.93 -19.21
N ASP A 43 -15.02 -15.19 -17.94
CA ASP A 43 -15.60 -14.45 -16.82
C ASP A 43 -14.51 -14.18 -15.77
N LEU A 44 -14.54 -12.97 -15.17
CA LEU A 44 -13.48 -12.49 -14.29
C LEU A 44 -13.34 -13.36 -13.02
N SER A 45 -14.44 -13.91 -12.52
CA SER A 45 -14.42 -14.76 -11.32
C SER A 45 -13.73 -16.10 -11.57
N GLY A 46 -13.96 -16.68 -12.75
CA GLY A 46 -13.29 -17.87 -13.26
C GLY A 46 -11.80 -17.62 -13.44
N TRP A 47 -11.43 -16.47 -14.02
CA TRP A 47 -10.02 -16.09 -14.18
C TRP A 47 -9.30 -15.92 -12.84
N ILE A 48 -9.91 -15.23 -11.89
CA ILE A 48 -9.37 -15.08 -10.53
C ILE A 48 -9.14 -16.45 -9.88
N SER A 49 -10.10 -17.37 -10.02
CA SER A 49 -9.97 -18.74 -9.50
C SER A 49 -8.90 -19.55 -10.23
N GLY A 50 -8.73 -19.33 -11.53
CA GLY A 50 -7.74 -19.99 -12.38
C GLY A 50 -6.29 -19.71 -11.98
N TYR A 51 -6.02 -18.57 -11.32
CA TYR A 51 -4.70 -18.25 -10.80
C TYR A 51 -4.21 -19.23 -9.72
N LYS A 52 -5.10 -20.00 -9.08
CA LYS A 52 -4.74 -21.01 -8.09
C LYS A 52 -3.67 -21.97 -8.61
N THR A 53 -3.86 -22.50 -9.82
CA THR A 53 -3.06 -23.60 -10.38
C THR A 53 -2.11 -23.17 -11.49
N VAL A 54 -1.96 -21.87 -11.77
CA VAL A 54 -1.15 -21.40 -12.92
C VAL A 54 0.36 -21.43 -12.64
N GLY A 55 0.76 -21.30 -11.37
CA GLY A 55 2.16 -21.26 -10.94
C GLY A 55 2.75 -19.85 -10.83
N PHE A 56 3.96 -19.77 -10.27
CA PHE A 56 4.73 -18.53 -10.07
C PHE A 56 3.94 -17.43 -9.35
N GLN A 57 4.09 -16.16 -9.77
CA GLN A 57 3.38 -15.03 -9.17
C GLN A 57 1.86 -15.07 -9.38
N GLY A 58 1.38 -15.87 -10.34
CA GLY A 58 -0.05 -16.12 -10.51
C GLY A 58 -0.64 -16.84 -9.29
N SER A 59 0.03 -17.91 -8.83
CA SER A 59 -0.39 -18.59 -7.58
C SER A 59 -0.24 -17.68 -6.36
N HIS A 60 0.79 -16.81 -6.31
CA HIS A 60 0.93 -15.83 -5.21
C HIS A 60 -0.21 -14.80 -5.20
N LEU A 61 -0.70 -14.36 -6.37
CA LEU A 61 -1.88 -13.49 -6.46
C LEU A 61 -3.12 -14.17 -5.86
N TYR A 62 -3.37 -15.43 -6.20
CA TYR A 62 -4.47 -16.19 -5.62
C TYR A 62 -4.33 -16.31 -4.09
N LEU A 63 -3.14 -16.64 -3.59
CA LEU A 63 -2.88 -16.74 -2.16
C LEU A 63 -3.05 -15.39 -1.43
N ALA A 64 -2.67 -14.27 -2.05
CA ALA A 64 -2.88 -12.94 -1.53
C ALA A 64 -4.38 -12.58 -1.41
N ILE A 65 -5.19 -12.95 -2.41
CA ILE A 65 -6.64 -12.79 -2.38
C ILE A 65 -7.24 -13.60 -1.21
N GLU A 66 -6.83 -14.86 -1.07
CA GLU A 66 -7.31 -15.71 0.02
C GLU A 66 -6.86 -15.20 1.40
N GLU A 67 -5.66 -14.66 1.52
CA GLU A 67 -5.16 -14.08 2.78
C GLU A 67 -5.94 -12.82 3.18
N LEU A 68 -6.28 -11.94 2.23
CA LEU A 68 -7.13 -10.78 2.52
C LEU A 68 -8.57 -11.19 2.88
N LYS A 69 -9.12 -12.21 2.21
CA LYS A 69 -10.41 -12.79 2.63
C LYS A 69 -10.35 -13.35 4.06
N ARG A 70 -9.23 -13.98 4.45
CA ARG A 70 -9.00 -14.42 5.83
C ARG A 70 -8.93 -13.24 6.81
N MET A 71 -8.24 -12.15 6.47
CA MET A 71 -8.22 -10.93 7.29
C MET A 71 -9.65 -10.42 7.57
N ARG A 72 -10.48 -10.34 6.54
CA ARG A 72 -11.89 -9.93 6.64
C ARG A 72 -12.70 -10.89 7.49
N LYS A 73 -12.59 -12.19 7.24
CA LYS A 73 -13.32 -13.23 8.00
C LYS A 73 -12.98 -13.19 9.48
N ASN A 74 -11.73 -12.88 9.81
CA ASN A 74 -11.24 -12.79 11.18
C ASN A 74 -11.49 -11.42 11.83
N ASN A 75 -12.21 -10.51 11.16
CA ASN A 75 -12.44 -9.14 11.63
C ASN A 75 -11.13 -8.45 12.07
N SER A 76 -10.07 -8.67 11.29
CA SER A 76 -8.74 -8.16 11.62
C SER A 76 -8.72 -6.64 11.48
N LYS A 77 -7.98 -5.95 12.36
CA LYS A 77 -7.63 -4.55 12.14
C LYS A 77 -6.59 -4.47 11.01
N ILE A 78 -6.95 -3.88 9.88
CA ILE A 78 -6.16 -3.87 8.65
C ILE A 78 -5.35 -2.57 8.53
N PHE A 79 -4.04 -2.72 8.53
CA PHE A 79 -3.09 -1.67 8.18
C PHE A 79 -2.86 -1.67 6.67
N LEU A 80 -3.08 -0.54 6.01
CA LEU A 80 -2.81 -0.34 4.59
C LEU A 80 -1.61 0.60 4.42
N GLY A 81 -0.52 0.09 3.86
CA GLY A 81 0.65 0.87 3.49
C GLY A 81 0.73 1.08 1.99
N TYR A 82 1.03 2.29 1.53
CA TYR A 82 1.28 2.56 0.12
C TYR A 82 2.32 3.65 -0.11
N THR A 83 3.17 3.46 -1.12
CA THR A 83 4.17 4.45 -1.54
C THR A 83 3.54 5.61 -2.32
N SER A 84 4.20 6.78 -2.31
CA SER A 84 3.72 8.02 -2.94
C SER A 84 3.29 7.86 -4.40
N ASN A 85 4.09 7.15 -5.20
CA ASN A 85 3.85 6.94 -6.63
C ASN A 85 2.50 6.26 -6.93
N LEU A 86 1.93 5.50 -5.98
CA LEU A 86 0.62 4.88 -6.17
C LEU A 86 -0.51 5.90 -6.10
N ILE A 87 -0.35 6.96 -5.31
CA ILE A 87 -1.27 8.12 -5.32
C ILE A 87 -1.07 8.96 -6.58
N SER A 88 0.16 9.08 -7.11
CA SER A 88 0.40 9.71 -8.42
C SER A 88 -0.28 8.95 -9.57
N SER A 89 -0.48 7.65 -9.42
CA SER A 89 -1.21 6.79 -10.38
C SER A 89 -2.74 6.90 -10.25
N GLY A 90 -3.47 6.07 -11.01
CA GLY A 90 -4.92 5.89 -10.85
C GLY A 90 -5.33 5.04 -9.64
N LEU A 91 -4.39 4.37 -8.96
CA LEU A 91 -4.71 3.60 -7.77
C LEU A 91 -5.18 4.45 -6.60
N ARG A 92 -4.94 5.77 -6.63
CA ARG A 92 -5.55 6.74 -5.69
C ARG A 92 -7.04 6.49 -5.53
N ASP A 93 -7.77 6.28 -6.63
CA ASP A 93 -9.22 6.15 -6.61
C ASP A 93 -9.65 4.82 -5.96
N ILE A 94 -8.87 3.75 -6.19
CA ILE A 94 -9.08 2.45 -5.55
C ILE A 94 -8.75 2.52 -4.05
N ILE A 95 -7.68 3.22 -3.67
CA ILE A 95 -7.33 3.44 -2.26
C ILE A 95 -8.43 4.27 -1.58
N ALA A 96 -8.91 5.34 -2.22
CA ALA A 96 -10.02 6.15 -1.72
C ALA A 96 -11.28 5.31 -1.53
N TYR A 97 -11.57 4.40 -2.46
CA TYR A 97 -12.66 3.44 -2.34
C TYR A 97 -12.52 2.52 -1.12
N LEU A 98 -11.33 1.94 -0.87
CA LEU A 98 -11.08 1.10 0.30
C LEU A 98 -11.31 1.87 1.61
N VAL A 99 -10.83 3.12 1.66
CA VAL A 99 -10.96 3.99 2.83
C VAL A 99 -12.41 4.44 3.04
N ARG A 100 -13.10 4.86 1.97
CA ARG A 100 -14.51 5.27 1.99
C ARG A 100 -15.42 4.19 2.55
N ASN A 101 -15.17 2.93 2.18
CA ASN A 101 -15.98 1.78 2.60
C ASN A 101 -15.50 1.11 3.89
N LYS A 102 -14.52 1.71 4.59
CA LYS A 102 -13.97 1.18 5.85
C LYS A 102 -13.48 -0.26 5.72
N PHE A 103 -12.84 -0.59 4.60
CA PHE A 103 -12.19 -1.89 4.40
C PHE A 103 -10.79 -1.96 4.99
N VAL A 104 -10.30 -0.84 5.50
CA VAL A 104 -9.00 -0.66 6.15
C VAL A 104 -9.17 0.25 7.36
N ASP A 105 -8.32 0.08 8.36
CA ASP A 105 -8.47 0.73 9.67
C ASP A 105 -7.35 1.70 9.99
N VAL A 106 -6.16 1.53 9.40
CA VAL A 106 -5.00 2.39 9.61
C VAL A 106 -4.27 2.57 8.28
N LEU A 107 -3.88 3.80 7.94
CA LEU A 107 -3.10 4.09 6.74
C LEU A 107 -1.66 4.49 7.09
N VAL A 108 -0.71 4.09 6.26
CA VAL A 108 0.66 4.61 6.30
C VAL A 108 1.12 4.97 4.89
N SER A 109 1.56 6.22 4.71
CA SER A 109 2.14 6.67 3.45
C SER A 109 3.35 7.58 3.68
N THR A 110 3.97 8.01 2.58
CA THR A 110 5.05 9.02 2.56
C THR A 110 4.50 10.39 2.19
N ALA A 111 5.24 11.48 2.43
CA ALA A 111 4.77 12.85 2.15
C ALA A 111 4.21 13.03 0.73
N GLY A 112 4.89 12.50 -0.30
CA GLY A 112 4.40 12.50 -1.67
C GLY A 112 3.00 11.88 -1.85
N GLY A 113 2.68 10.83 -1.08
CA GLY A 113 1.35 10.21 -1.10
C GLY A 113 0.30 11.07 -0.40
N ILE A 114 0.70 11.91 0.54
CA ILE A 114 -0.18 12.88 1.19
C ILE A 114 -0.48 14.04 0.22
N GLU A 115 0.57 14.71 -0.26
CA GLU A 115 0.43 15.92 -1.05
C GLU A 115 -0.20 15.67 -2.42
N GLU A 116 0.13 14.58 -3.12
CA GLU A 116 -0.43 14.33 -4.45
C GLU A 116 -1.94 14.01 -4.43
N ASP A 117 -2.46 13.48 -3.33
CA ASP A 117 -3.91 13.30 -3.18
C ASP A 117 -4.64 14.64 -3.14
N ILE A 118 -4.10 15.60 -2.40
CA ILE A 118 -4.65 16.96 -2.27
C ILE A 118 -4.43 17.73 -3.57
N ILE A 119 -3.22 17.68 -4.14
CA ILE A 119 -2.90 18.34 -5.40
C ILE A 119 -3.89 17.91 -6.50
N LYS A 120 -4.23 16.61 -6.56
CA LYS A 120 -5.16 16.08 -7.57
C LYS A 120 -6.60 16.57 -7.42
N THR A 121 -7.04 17.01 -6.23
CA THR A 121 -8.35 17.67 -6.09
C THR A 121 -8.34 19.11 -6.62
N LEU A 122 -7.15 19.73 -6.73
CA LEU A 122 -6.98 21.09 -7.20
C LEU A 122 -6.72 21.15 -8.71
N LYS A 123 -5.79 20.30 -9.18
CA LYS A 123 -5.36 20.22 -10.58
C LYS A 123 -4.97 18.80 -10.94
N PRO A 124 -5.31 18.33 -12.15
CA PRO A 124 -5.06 16.94 -12.53
C PRO A 124 -3.61 16.68 -12.95
N SER A 125 -3.17 15.43 -12.80
CA SER A 125 -1.95 14.90 -13.43
C SER A 125 -2.23 14.43 -14.86
N ARG A 126 -1.18 14.13 -15.64
CA ARG A 126 -1.30 13.69 -17.04
C ARG A 126 -0.48 12.45 -17.30
N LEU A 127 -0.92 11.61 -18.24
CA LEU A 127 -0.12 10.50 -18.72
C LEU A 127 0.98 11.00 -19.68
N GLY A 128 2.19 10.52 -19.49
CA GLY A 128 3.37 10.77 -20.30
C GLY A 128 4.10 9.46 -20.63
N LYS A 129 5.43 9.51 -20.72
CA LYS A 129 6.28 8.34 -20.99
C LYS A 129 7.53 8.38 -20.11
N PHE A 130 8.04 7.20 -19.75
CA PHE A 130 9.30 7.08 -19.00
C PHE A 130 10.49 7.72 -19.72
N SER A 131 10.52 7.65 -21.05
CA SER A 131 11.62 8.09 -21.90
C SER A 131 11.60 9.59 -22.25
N MET A 132 10.67 10.38 -21.71
CA MET A 132 10.64 11.82 -21.97
C MET A 132 11.88 12.51 -21.39
N ASP A 133 12.51 13.36 -22.20
CA ASP A 133 13.74 14.07 -21.85
C ASP A 133 13.53 15.04 -20.68
N GLY A 134 14.36 14.91 -19.65
CA GLY A 134 14.24 15.68 -18.42
C GLY A 134 14.51 17.17 -18.59
N ALA A 135 15.48 17.55 -19.45
CA ALA A 135 15.82 18.95 -19.67
C ALA A 135 14.67 19.69 -20.38
N THR A 136 14.07 19.05 -21.38
CA THR A 136 12.91 19.57 -22.09
C THR A 136 11.73 19.76 -21.13
N LEU A 137 11.39 18.72 -20.35
CA LEU A 137 10.32 18.79 -19.34
C LEU A 137 10.54 19.93 -18.35
N ARG A 138 11.77 20.09 -17.84
CA ARG A 138 12.11 21.18 -16.93
C ARG A 138 11.92 22.55 -17.55
N SER A 139 12.34 22.74 -18.81
CA SER A 139 12.16 24.01 -19.53
C SER A 139 10.68 24.37 -19.75
N GLN A 140 9.81 23.36 -19.76
CA GLN A 140 8.36 23.50 -19.90
C GLN A 140 7.61 23.55 -18.56
N GLY A 141 8.32 23.46 -17.43
CA GLY A 141 7.69 23.43 -16.10
C GLY A 141 6.90 22.16 -15.81
N LEU A 142 7.35 21.01 -16.33
CA LEU A 142 6.73 19.70 -16.13
C LEU A 142 7.61 18.80 -15.26
N ASN A 143 7.04 18.22 -14.21
CA ASN A 143 7.71 17.23 -13.36
C ASN A 143 7.27 15.83 -13.77
N ARG A 144 8.20 14.87 -13.81
CA ARG A 144 7.92 13.49 -14.23
C ARG A 144 8.03 12.52 -13.06
N VAL A 145 6.97 11.73 -12.84
CA VAL A 145 6.91 10.59 -11.92
C VAL A 145 6.68 9.33 -12.75
N GLY A 146 7.76 8.63 -13.11
CA GLY A 146 7.67 7.48 -14.03
C GLY A 146 7.14 7.89 -15.41
N ASN A 147 5.92 7.46 -15.75
CA ASN A 147 5.17 7.86 -16.94
C ASN A 147 4.00 8.81 -16.64
N VAL A 148 3.99 9.47 -15.47
CA VAL A 148 3.02 10.51 -15.11
C VAL A 148 3.72 11.87 -15.12
N LEU A 149 3.01 12.91 -15.57
CA LEU A 149 3.46 14.29 -15.59
C LEU A 149 2.60 15.14 -14.65
N ILE A 150 3.27 16.00 -13.88
CA ILE A 150 2.66 16.94 -12.93
C ILE A 150 3.18 18.34 -13.27
N PRO A 151 2.34 19.22 -13.85
CA PRO A 151 2.71 20.60 -14.13
C PRO A 151 3.09 21.38 -12.85
N ASN A 152 4.06 22.29 -12.94
CA ASN A 152 4.44 23.16 -11.82
C ASN A 152 3.27 24.01 -11.29
N GLU A 153 2.32 24.38 -12.15
CA GLU A 153 1.11 25.10 -11.75
C GLU A 153 0.32 24.36 -10.65
N ASN A 154 0.35 23.03 -10.63
CA ASN A 154 -0.29 22.24 -9.60
C ASN A 154 0.33 22.52 -8.22
N TYR A 155 1.65 22.62 -8.15
CA TYR A 155 2.37 22.93 -6.90
C TYR A 155 2.20 24.38 -6.47
N PHE A 156 2.04 25.33 -7.39
CA PHE A 156 1.77 26.73 -7.04
C PHE A 156 0.40 26.90 -6.39
N VAL A 157 -0.64 26.23 -6.92
CA VAL A 157 -1.98 26.26 -6.31
C VAL A 157 -1.96 25.55 -4.95
N PHE A 158 -1.23 24.45 -4.84
CA PHE A 158 -1.04 23.73 -3.59
C PHE A 158 -0.33 24.57 -2.53
N GLU A 159 0.72 25.31 -2.91
CA GLU A 159 1.46 26.20 -2.00
C GLU A 159 0.54 27.26 -1.37
N GLU A 160 -0.29 27.93 -2.16
CA GLU A 160 -1.21 28.95 -1.64
C GLU A 160 -2.26 28.33 -0.69
N TRP A 161 -2.84 27.20 -1.06
CA TRP A 161 -3.79 26.49 -0.20
C TRP A 161 -3.14 25.98 1.11
N MET A 162 -1.91 25.46 1.03
CA MET A 162 -1.16 25.00 2.20
C MET A 162 -0.75 26.13 3.12
N LYS A 163 -0.40 27.32 2.60
CA LYS A 163 -0.11 28.49 3.45
C LYS A 163 -1.31 28.89 4.29
N GLU A 164 -2.52 28.88 3.71
CA GLU A 164 -3.75 29.11 4.46
C GLU A 164 -3.93 28.08 5.57
N PHE A 165 -3.72 26.79 5.25
CA PHE A 165 -3.79 25.72 6.24
C PHE A 165 -2.78 25.90 7.37
N LEU A 166 -1.51 26.16 7.06
CA LEU A 166 -0.47 26.37 8.06
C LEU A 166 -0.79 27.57 8.97
N ASN A 167 -1.32 28.66 8.42
CA ASN A 167 -1.80 29.80 9.20
C ASN A 167 -2.90 29.39 10.18
N GLU A 168 -3.88 28.58 9.77
CA GLU A 168 -4.92 28.07 10.66
C GLU A 168 -4.33 27.30 11.86
N ILE A 169 -3.30 26.49 11.62
CA ILE A 169 -2.62 25.74 12.69
C ILE A 169 -1.92 26.68 13.67
N VAL A 170 -1.09 27.60 13.18
CA VAL A 170 -0.29 28.48 14.06
C VAL A 170 -1.09 29.64 14.67
N GLU A 171 -2.29 29.90 14.19
CA GLU A 171 -3.26 30.80 14.82
C GLU A 171 -4.11 30.10 15.89
N GLY A 172 -3.97 28.78 16.04
CA GLY A 172 -4.73 27.98 16.99
C GLY A 172 -6.21 27.87 16.62
N LYS A 173 -6.53 27.85 15.32
CA LYS A 173 -7.90 27.70 14.81
C LYS A 173 -8.36 26.23 14.72
N LEU A 174 -7.46 25.28 14.96
CA LEU A 174 -7.82 23.87 15.02
C LEU A 174 -8.73 23.62 16.21
N GLU A 175 -9.71 22.75 16.03
CA GLU A 175 -10.52 22.25 17.14
C GLU A 175 -9.62 21.45 18.09
N GLU A 176 -9.79 21.69 19.40
CA GLU A 176 -9.15 20.87 20.42
C GLU A 176 -9.61 19.42 20.25
N PRO A 177 -8.69 18.44 20.19
CA PRO A 177 -9.08 17.06 19.99
C PRO A 177 -9.90 16.56 21.19
N ASP A 178 -10.94 15.77 20.93
CA ASP A 178 -11.67 15.11 22.00
C ASP A 178 -10.87 13.93 22.58
N ALA A 179 -11.30 13.43 23.74
CA ALA A 179 -10.68 12.25 24.36
C ALA A 179 -10.85 10.96 23.52
N GLN A 180 -11.72 10.94 22.49
CA GLN A 180 -11.91 9.79 21.61
C GLN A 180 -10.85 9.73 20.49
N SER A 181 -10.22 10.86 20.17
CA SER A 181 -9.09 10.97 19.24
C SER A 181 -7.77 10.44 19.82
N GLU A 182 -7.76 10.16 21.12
CA GLU A 182 -6.62 9.60 21.82
C GLU A 182 -6.49 8.11 21.51
N VAL A 183 -5.29 7.70 21.08
CA VAL A 183 -4.99 6.29 20.85
C VAL A 183 -4.47 5.71 22.16
N GLN A 184 -5.33 5.07 22.94
CA GLN A 184 -4.94 4.30 24.15
C GLN A 184 -4.15 5.10 25.21
N GLY A 185 -4.49 6.36 25.45
CA GLY A 185 -3.74 7.18 26.41
C GLY A 185 -2.44 7.78 25.86
N LEU A 186 -2.17 7.66 24.55
CA LEU A 186 -0.90 8.05 23.92
C LEU A 186 -0.96 9.46 23.29
N GLY A 187 -1.82 10.33 23.84
CA GLY A 187 -1.98 11.69 23.36
C GLY A 187 -2.93 11.81 22.17
N THR A 188 -3.33 13.03 21.88
CA THR A 188 -4.34 13.39 20.86
C THR A 188 -3.73 13.86 19.54
N GLY A 189 -2.41 14.00 19.49
CA GLY A 189 -1.67 14.42 18.33
C GLY A 189 -1.60 15.93 18.10
N TYR A 190 -2.19 16.75 18.98
CA TYR A 190 -2.09 18.21 18.92
C TYR A 190 -2.17 18.85 20.31
N ARG A 191 -1.30 19.85 20.53
CA ARG A 191 -1.30 20.68 21.74
C ARG A 191 -0.67 22.04 21.45
N ARG A 192 -0.98 23.04 22.29
CA ARG A 192 -0.32 24.35 22.25
C ARG A 192 0.52 24.62 23.50
N VAL A 193 1.69 25.20 23.30
CA VAL A 193 2.59 25.67 24.37
C VAL A 193 2.90 27.15 24.11
N GLY A 194 2.19 28.04 24.81
CA GLY A 194 2.18 29.46 24.46
C GLY A 194 1.66 29.66 23.03
N ASP A 195 2.42 30.35 22.20
CA ASP A 195 2.06 30.58 20.80
C ASP A 195 2.43 29.42 19.86
N ILE A 196 3.19 28.44 20.34
CA ILE A 196 3.70 27.33 19.52
C ILE A 196 2.65 26.21 19.42
N SER A 197 2.31 25.85 18.19
CA SER A 197 1.48 24.70 17.85
C SER A 197 2.36 23.46 17.66
N ILE A 198 2.15 22.43 18.48
CA ILE A 198 2.83 21.13 18.38
C ILE A 198 1.82 20.14 17.83
N ILE A 199 2.10 19.57 16.66
CA ILE A 199 1.19 18.69 15.93
C ILE A 199 1.94 17.46 15.41
N THR A 200 1.31 16.30 15.50
CA THR A 200 1.83 15.04 14.92
C THR A 200 1.53 14.98 13.42
N PRO A 201 2.30 14.22 12.61
CA PRO A 201 1.94 13.98 11.22
C PRO A 201 0.53 13.42 11.04
N SER A 202 0.07 12.48 11.86
CA SER A 202 -1.30 11.94 11.73
C SER A 202 -2.38 12.97 11.98
N ARG A 203 -2.22 13.83 12.99
CA ARG A 203 -3.16 14.93 13.24
C ARG A 203 -3.10 16.01 12.17
N PHE A 204 -1.91 16.31 11.63
CA PHE A 204 -1.76 17.22 10.50
C PHE A 204 -2.54 16.70 9.27
N ILE A 205 -2.43 15.41 8.96
CA ILE A 205 -3.14 14.79 7.83
C ILE A 205 -4.65 14.71 8.08
N TYR A 206 -5.09 14.46 9.32
CA TYR A 206 -6.50 14.51 9.68
C TYR A 206 -7.12 15.87 9.38
N GLU A 207 -6.45 16.96 9.78
CA GLU A 207 -6.92 18.33 9.54
C GLU A 207 -6.82 18.72 8.05
N LEU A 208 -5.82 18.22 7.32
CA LEU A 208 -5.78 18.34 5.85
C LEU A 208 -7.00 17.68 5.20
N GLY A 209 -7.35 16.46 5.61
CA GLY A 209 -8.51 15.72 5.12
C GLY A 209 -9.83 16.44 5.43
N LYS A 210 -9.92 17.10 6.59
CA LYS A 210 -11.05 17.98 6.93
C LYS A 210 -11.12 19.20 6.03
N LYS A 211 -9.99 19.87 5.78
CA LYS A 211 -9.91 21.12 4.99
C LYS A 211 -10.14 20.91 3.50
N VAL A 212 -9.64 19.81 2.91
CA VAL A 212 -9.76 19.58 1.46
C VAL A 212 -11.21 19.41 1.01
N ALA A 213 -12.07 18.89 1.90
CA ALA A 213 -13.52 18.81 1.72
C ALA A 213 -13.97 18.24 0.35
N SER A 214 -13.24 17.27 -0.19
CA SER A 214 -13.50 16.66 -1.51
C SER A 214 -13.68 15.15 -1.39
N GLU A 215 -14.80 14.62 -1.88
CA GLU A 215 -15.08 13.18 -1.92
C GLU A 215 -14.15 12.38 -2.84
N GLU A 216 -13.32 13.05 -3.64
CA GLU A 216 -12.29 12.39 -4.45
C GLU A 216 -11.00 12.11 -3.66
N SER A 217 -10.82 12.74 -2.49
CA SER A 217 -9.61 12.61 -1.68
C SER A 217 -9.65 11.36 -0.79
N VAL A 218 -8.53 10.62 -0.77
CA VAL A 218 -8.29 9.55 0.20
C VAL A 218 -8.39 10.08 1.62
N TYR A 219 -7.76 11.24 1.89
CA TYR A 219 -7.65 11.79 3.24
C TYR A 219 -8.93 12.45 3.73
N TYR A 220 -9.77 12.96 2.83
CA TYR A 220 -11.14 13.33 3.18
C TYR A 220 -11.93 12.14 3.73
N TRP A 221 -11.87 10.99 3.06
CA TRP A 221 -12.54 9.79 3.55
C TRP A 221 -11.91 9.24 4.83
N ALA A 222 -10.58 9.34 4.96
CA ALA A 222 -9.89 8.94 6.19
C ALA A 222 -10.38 9.78 7.37
N TYR A 223 -10.46 11.11 7.21
CA TYR A 223 -11.06 12.03 8.18
C TYR A 223 -12.51 11.65 8.50
N LYS A 224 -13.37 11.50 7.48
CA LYS A 224 -14.81 11.20 7.65
C LYS A 224 -15.07 9.88 8.37
N ASN A 225 -14.20 8.89 8.15
CA ASN A 225 -14.32 7.56 8.74
C ASN A 225 -13.49 7.36 10.01
N ASN A 226 -12.81 8.41 10.49
CA ASN A 226 -11.90 8.36 11.63
C ASN A 226 -10.81 7.27 11.48
N ILE A 227 -10.25 7.16 10.28
CA ILE A 227 -9.13 6.26 9.95
C ILE A 227 -7.83 7.08 10.09
N PRO A 228 -6.96 6.76 11.07
CA PRO A 228 -5.70 7.47 11.24
C PRO A 228 -4.73 7.20 10.08
N VAL A 229 -3.97 8.24 9.73
CA VAL A 229 -3.00 8.21 8.63
C VAL A 229 -1.64 8.62 9.15
N TYR A 230 -0.69 7.70 9.17
CA TYR A 230 0.66 7.95 9.66
C TYR A 230 1.61 8.28 8.50
N CYS A 231 2.48 9.26 8.70
CA CYS A 231 3.50 9.66 7.74
C CYS A 231 4.80 10.00 8.48
N PRO A 232 5.70 9.02 8.70
CA PRO A 232 6.89 9.21 9.53
C PRO A 232 7.84 10.31 9.01
N ALA A 233 7.83 10.53 7.70
CA ALA A 233 8.66 11.51 7.01
C ALA A 233 7.80 12.56 6.29
N LEU A 234 6.88 13.21 7.00
CA LEU A 234 5.96 14.21 6.44
C LEU A 234 6.68 15.39 5.75
N THR A 235 7.90 15.71 6.19
CA THR A 235 8.69 16.82 5.65
C THR A 235 9.48 16.46 4.38
N ASP A 236 9.40 15.22 3.89
CA ASP A 236 10.15 14.75 2.70
C ASP A 236 9.32 14.92 1.40
N GLY A 237 9.01 16.17 1.06
CA GLY A 237 8.18 16.50 -0.12
C GLY A 237 7.82 17.99 -0.21
N SER A 238 6.88 18.32 -1.11
CA SER A 238 6.37 19.68 -1.29
C SER A 238 5.78 20.26 0.00
N ILE A 239 5.13 19.44 0.84
CA ILE A 239 4.70 19.87 2.19
C ILE A 239 5.89 20.41 3.00
N GLY A 240 7.03 19.71 2.99
CA GLY A 240 8.24 20.12 3.69
C GLY A 240 8.86 21.39 3.12
N ASP A 241 8.87 21.54 1.79
CA ASP A 241 9.31 22.77 1.13
C ASP A 241 8.49 23.97 1.59
N ILE A 242 7.16 23.84 1.60
CA ILE A 242 6.24 24.91 2.01
C ILE A 242 6.44 25.26 3.49
N ILE A 243 6.56 24.26 4.37
CA ILE A 243 6.86 24.49 5.80
C ILE A 243 8.21 25.21 5.97
N THR A 244 9.22 24.87 5.16
CA THR A 244 10.55 25.49 5.23
C THR A 244 10.51 26.99 4.91
N TYR A 245 9.73 27.38 3.90
CA TYR A 245 9.57 28.78 3.49
C TYR A 245 8.43 29.51 4.19
N PHE A 246 7.65 28.83 5.02
CA PHE A 246 6.60 29.44 5.83
C PHE A 246 7.19 30.45 6.84
N THR A 247 6.70 31.69 6.79
CA THR A 247 7.25 32.81 7.59
C THR A 247 7.12 32.58 9.09
N ARG A 248 6.04 31.89 9.51
CA ARG A 248 5.76 31.54 10.91
C ARG A 248 6.17 30.11 11.28
N ARG A 249 7.09 29.48 10.53
CA ARG A 249 7.55 28.10 10.82
C ARG A 249 8.09 27.88 12.23
N ARG A 250 8.53 28.93 12.93
CA ARG A 250 8.99 28.85 14.34
C ARG A 250 7.84 28.62 15.33
N ASP A 251 6.61 28.90 14.91
CA ASP A 251 5.39 28.70 15.70
C ASP A 251 4.81 27.28 15.49
N LEU A 252 5.49 26.42 14.71
CA LEU A 252 5.05 25.08 14.36
C LEU A 252 6.12 24.04 14.71
N VAL A 253 5.71 22.96 15.38
CA VAL A 253 6.54 21.78 15.64
C VAL A 253 5.82 20.55 15.15
N ILE A 254 6.48 19.75 14.32
CA ILE A 254 6.01 18.43 13.90
C ILE A 254 6.56 17.38 14.87
N ASP A 255 5.71 16.80 15.71
CA ASP A 255 6.08 15.81 16.73
C ASP A 255 5.93 14.38 16.16
N SER A 256 7.02 13.82 15.65
CA SER A 256 7.03 12.43 15.16
C SER A 256 7.07 11.39 16.28
N VAL A 257 7.44 11.78 17.52
CA VAL A 257 7.62 10.82 18.62
C VAL A 257 6.27 10.39 19.16
N GLU A 258 5.36 11.34 19.38
CA GLU A 258 3.98 11.02 19.76
C GLU A 258 3.28 10.20 18.65
N ASP A 259 3.56 10.49 17.39
CA ASP A 259 2.96 9.75 16.26
C ASP A 259 3.42 8.29 16.20
N ILE A 260 4.70 8.02 16.50
CA ILE A 260 5.23 6.65 16.66
C ILE A 260 4.56 5.94 17.84
N ALA A 261 4.32 6.64 18.96
CA ALA A 261 3.62 6.04 20.09
C ALA A 261 2.19 5.64 19.67
N ARG A 262 1.47 6.55 19.01
CA ARG A 262 0.10 6.33 18.54
C ARG A 262 0.00 5.13 17.58
N ILE A 263 0.84 5.03 16.56
CA ILE A 263 0.77 3.87 15.64
C ILE A 263 1.12 2.55 16.32
N ASN A 264 2.08 2.53 17.25
CA ASN A 264 2.37 1.33 18.04
C ASN A 264 1.14 0.93 18.87
N GLY A 265 0.38 1.91 19.36
CA GLY A 265 -0.89 1.71 20.05
C GLY A 265 -1.95 1.02 19.20
N GLU A 266 -2.04 1.32 17.90
CA GLU A 266 -3.16 0.89 17.05
C GLU A 266 -3.48 -0.61 17.14
N GLY A 267 -2.46 -1.47 17.15
CA GLY A 267 -2.61 -2.93 17.12
C GLY A 267 -2.55 -3.64 18.48
N LEU A 268 -2.11 -2.96 19.56
CA LEU A 268 -1.77 -3.60 20.84
C LEU A 268 -2.89 -4.45 21.44
N PHE A 269 -4.14 -3.96 21.39
CA PHE A 269 -5.31 -4.64 21.95
C PHE A 269 -6.23 -5.25 20.89
N SER A 270 -5.80 -5.28 19.63
CA SER A 270 -6.57 -5.94 18.56
C SER A 270 -6.38 -7.45 18.64
N GLU A 271 -7.49 -8.20 18.66
CA GLU A 271 -7.48 -9.67 18.66
C GLU A 271 -6.74 -10.22 17.44
N SER A 272 -6.99 -9.63 16.27
CA SER A 272 -6.32 -9.95 15.01
C SER A 272 -5.90 -8.69 14.29
N THR A 273 -4.69 -8.67 13.72
CA THR A 273 -4.20 -7.58 12.86
C THR A 273 -3.71 -8.12 11.53
N GLY A 274 -4.07 -7.44 10.45
CA GLY A 274 -3.61 -7.74 9.10
C GLY A 274 -2.88 -6.55 8.48
N ALA A 275 -1.98 -6.79 7.53
CA ALA A 275 -1.40 -5.73 6.73
C ALA A 275 -1.52 -6.01 5.23
N LEU A 276 -1.93 -5.00 4.46
CA LEU A 276 -1.77 -4.93 3.02
C LEU A 276 -0.76 -3.84 2.71
N VAL A 277 0.40 -4.20 2.18
CA VAL A 277 1.49 -3.26 1.92
C VAL A 277 1.78 -3.22 0.41
N LEU A 278 1.51 -2.07 -0.19
CA LEU A 278 1.66 -1.79 -1.62
C LEU A 278 2.91 -0.94 -1.84
N GLY A 279 4.00 -1.59 -2.25
CA GLY A 279 5.33 -1.01 -2.27
C GLY A 279 6.16 -1.42 -1.03
N ALA A 280 7.16 -0.62 -0.72
CA ALA A 280 8.16 -0.94 0.29
C ALA A 280 8.76 0.34 0.93
N GLY A 281 9.82 0.21 1.72
CA GLY A 281 10.47 1.35 2.39
C GLY A 281 9.79 1.70 3.71
N VAL A 282 9.74 3.00 4.05
CA VAL A 282 9.27 3.45 5.37
C VAL A 282 7.84 2.97 5.68
N ILE A 283 6.97 2.91 4.68
CA ILE A 283 5.57 2.44 4.85
C ILE A 283 5.51 0.97 5.27
N LYS A 284 6.37 0.11 4.70
CA LYS A 284 6.49 -1.30 5.07
C LYS A 284 7.06 -1.41 6.47
N HIS A 285 8.22 -0.82 6.69
CA HIS A 285 8.93 -0.97 7.95
C HIS A 285 8.09 -0.44 9.12
N HIS A 286 7.43 0.71 8.97
CA HIS A 286 6.68 1.35 10.03
C HIS A 286 5.44 0.55 10.45
N ILE A 287 4.67 0.00 9.51
CA ILE A 287 3.53 -0.90 9.81
C ILE A 287 4.00 -2.17 10.52
N LEU A 288 5.04 -2.81 9.98
CA LEU A 288 5.54 -4.07 10.52
C LEU A 288 6.16 -3.86 11.92
N ASN A 289 6.84 -2.73 12.14
CA ASN A 289 7.41 -2.39 13.44
C ASN A 289 6.34 -2.05 14.47
N ALA A 290 5.25 -1.37 14.10
CA ALA A 290 4.13 -1.14 15.01
C ALA A 290 3.51 -2.46 15.52
N ASN A 291 3.44 -3.47 14.66
CA ASN A 291 2.90 -4.78 15.01
C ASN A 291 3.90 -5.69 15.75
N LEU A 292 5.19 -5.34 15.80
CA LEU A 292 6.16 -6.02 16.67
C LEU A 292 5.71 -6.01 18.13
N PHE A 293 5.14 -4.89 18.59
CA PHE A 293 4.74 -4.69 19.99
C PHE A 293 3.57 -5.58 20.45
N ARG A 294 2.86 -6.22 19.51
CA ARG A 294 1.84 -7.26 19.78
C ARG A 294 2.31 -8.68 19.44
N ASN A 295 3.62 -8.89 19.34
CA ASN A 295 4.26 -10.13 18.87
C ASN A 295 3.93 -10.50 17.41
N GLY A 296 3.74 -9.49 16.57
CA GLY A 296 3.67 -9.63 15.11
C GLY A 296 2.25 -9.61 14.55
N LEU A 297 2.15 -9.37 13.23
CA LEU A 297 0.93 -9.50 12.46
C LEU A 297 0.45 -10.95 12.39
N ASP A 298 -0.88 -11.15 12.42
CA ASP A 298 -1.52 -12.45 12.15
C ASP A 298 -1.51 -12.76 10.64
N HIS A 299 -1.72 -11.72 9.84
CA HIS A 299 -1.85 -11.78 8.39
C HIS A 299 -1.03 -10.68 7.71
N CYS A 300 -0.37 -10.98 6.60
CA CYS A 300 0.40 -9.98 5.86
C CYS A 300 0.42 -10.29 4.36
N VAL A 301 0.07 -9.30 3.54
CA VAL A 301 0.19 -9.34 2.09
C VAL A 301 1.10 -8.19 1.66
N LEU A 302 2.26 -8.55 1.10
CA LEU A 302 3.22 -7.61 0.52
C LEU A 302 3.11 -7.64 -1.00
N ILE A 303 3.02 -6.48 -1.65
CA ILE A 303 3.02 -6.36 -3.11
C ILE A 303 4.06 -5.32 -3.50
N ASN A 304 5.22 -5.76 -3.99
CA ASN A 304 6.28 -4.84 -4.43
C ASN A 304 7.22 -5.50 -5.43
N THR A 305 8.09 -4.70 -6.03
CA THR A 305 9.06 -5.15 -7.05
C THR A 305 10.47 -5.36 -6.51
N ALA A 306 10.68 -5.12 -5.21
CA ALA A 306 12.00 -5.13 -4.58
C ALA A 306 12.52 -6.57 -4.35
N GLN A 307 13.84 -6.71 -4.42
CA GLN A 307 14.55 -7.99 -4.43
C GLN A 307 15.47 -8.12 -3.22
N GLU A 308 15.63 -9.34 -2.70
CA GLU A 308 16.32 -9.58 -1.43
C GLU A 308 17.85 -9.43 -1.49
N TYR A 309 18.46 -9.57 -2.68
CA TYR A 309 19.92 -9.72 -2.81
C TYR A 309 20.73 -8.49 -2.40
N ASP A 310 20.11 -7.32 -2.29
CA ASP A 310 20.76 -6.08 -1.86
C ASP A 310 20.73 -5.86 -0.34
N GLY A 311 20.10 -6.77 0.41
CA GLY A 311 19.98 -6.70 1.86
C GLY A 311 19.06 -5.58 2.36
N SER A 312 18.23 -5.00 1.49
CA SER A 312 17.29 -3.96 1.88
C SER A 312 16.06 -4.53 2.59
N ASP A 313 15.57 -3.82 3.62
CA ASP A 313 14.24 -4.13 4.20
C ASP A 313 13.16 -4.10 3.10
N ALA A 314 13.33 -3.23 2.09
CA ALA A 314 12.37 -3.15 0.99
C ALA A 314 12.24 -4.47 0.23
N GLY A 315 13.36 -5.12 -0.06
CA GLY A 315 13.47 -6.37 -0.79
C GLY A 315 13.25 -7.64 0.02
N ALA A 316 13.31 -7.55 1.34
CA ALA A 316 13.16 -8.67 2.27
C ALA A 316 11.91 -9.53 1.99
N GLN A 317 12.05 -10.84 2.20
CA GLN A 317 10.94 -11.78 2.17
C GLN A 317 10.09 -11.68 3.44
N VAL A 318 8.88 -12.26 3.41
CA VAL A 318 8.00 -12.35 4.58
C VAL A 318 8.71 -13.03 5.75
N ASP A 319 9.47 -14.10 5.46
CA ASP A 319 10.14 -14.92 6.48
C ASP A 319 11.20 -14.13 7.28
N GLU A 320 11.88 -13.17 6.64
CA GLU A 320 12.78 -12.27 7.38
C GLU A 320 12.01 -11.49 8.45
N SER A 321 10.81 -10.99 8.15
CA SER A 321 9.98 -10.26 9.12
C SER A 321 9.44 -11.17 10.23
N VAL A 322 9.31 -12.47 9.99
CA VAL A 322 9.01 -13.48 11.02
C VAL A 322 10.19 -13.61 12.00
N SER A 323 11.42 -13.60 11.51
CA SER A 323 12.62 -13.69 12.38
C SER A 323 12.71 -12.55 13.41
N TRP A 324 12.19 -11.37 13.07
CA TRP A 324 12.12 -10.22 13.97
C TRP A 324 10.91 -10.23 14.91
N GLY A 325 9.93 -11.12 14.70
CA GLY A 325 8.65 -11.08 15.41
C GLY A 325 7.70 -9.96 14.93
N LYS A 326 7.97 -9.35 13.77
CA LYS A 326 7.07 -8.36 13.13
C LYS A 326 5.87 -9.04 12.47
N ILE A 327 6.02 -10.31 12.13
CA ILE A 327 4.96 -11.21 11.65
C ILE A 327 5.00 -12.48 12.51
N LYS A 328 3.84 -13.02 12.88
CA LYS A 328 3.76 -14.24 13.69
C LYS A 328 4.29 -15.46 12.94
N LYS A 329 4.82 -16.43 13.69
CA LYS A 329 5.20 -17.74 13.18
C LYS A 329 3.99 -18.49 12.60
N HIS A 330 4.24 -19.37 11.62
CA HIS A 330 3.21 -20.22 10.99
C HIS A 330 2.02 -19.44 10.41
N THR A 331 2.32 -18.33 9.72
CA THR A 331 1.34 -17.50 9.02
C THR A 331 1.19 -17.92 7.56
N ASN A 332 0.05 -17.57 6.95
CA ASN A 332 -0.17 -17.67 5.50
C ASN A 332 0.22 -16.36 4.77
N SER A 333 1.03 -15.53 5.42
CA SER A 333 1.51 -14.27 4.86
C SER A 333 2.29 -14.49 3.57
N ILE A 334 2.10 -13.60 2.60
CA ILE A 334 2.56 -13.80 1.24
C ILE A 334 3.13 -12.51 0.63
N LYS A 335 4.14 -12.67 -0.22
CA LYS A 335 4.69 -11.59 -1.05
C LYS A 335 4.40 -11.86 -2.52
N VAL A 336 3.83 -10.87 -3.21
CA VAL A 336 3.63 -10.87 -4.66
C VAL A 336 4.65 -9.92 -5.29
N HIS A 337 5.51 -10.46 -6.14
CA HIS A 337 6.49 -9.68 -6.91
C HIS A 337 5.85 -9.11 -8.17
N ALA A 338 5.28 -7.91 -8.06
CA ALA A 338 4.56 -7.26 -9.16
C ALA A 338 4.40 -5.75 -8.97
N ASP A 339 4.08 -5.04 -10.05
CA ASP A 339 3.62 -3.66 -9.99
C ASP A 339 2.18 -3.61 -9.44
N ALA A 340 1.97 -2.84 -8.37
CA ALA A 340 0.67 -2.71 -7.73
C ALA A 340 -0.41 -2.15 -8.66
N THR A 341 -0.04 -1.37 -9.70
CA THR A 341 -0.99 -0.82 -10.68
C THR A 341 -1.69 -1.90 -11.50
N ILE A 342 -1.07 -3.09 -11.61
CA ILE A 342 -1.63 -4.26 -12.29
C ILE A 342 -2.44 -5.10 -11.31
N ILE A 343 -1.90 -5.33 -10.11
CA ILE A 343 -2.43 -6.33 -9.18
C ILE A 343 -3.58 -5.79 -8.31
N LEU A 344 -3.47 -4.56 -7.80
CA LEU A 344 -4.44 -4.03 -6.84
C LEU A 344 -5.88 -4.03 -7.37
N PRO A 345 -6.17 -3.62 -8.62
CA PRO A 345 -7.55 -3.64 -9.13
C PRO A 345 -8.16 -5.05 -9.15
N ILE A 346 -7.37 -6.05 -9.56
CA ILE A 346 -7.79 -7.46 -9.61
C ILE A 346 -8.07 -7.96 -8.18
N LEU A 347 -7.15 -7.68 -7.27
CA LEU A 347 -7.24 -8.08 -5.87
C LEU A 347 -8.45 -7.44 -5.18
N VAL A 348 -8.70 -6.15 -5.39
CA VAL A 348 -9.85 -5.46 -4.82
C VAL A 348 -11.16 -6.03 -5.37
N GLY A 349 -11.26 -6.22 -6.70
CA GLY A 349 -12.45 -6.83 -7.31
C GLY A 349 -12.71 -8.27 -6.85
N ALA A 350 -11.65 -9.02 -6.53
CA ALA A 350 -11.77 -10.39 -6.01
C ALA A 350 -12.18 -10.46 -4.53
N VAL A 351 -11.70 -9.52 -3.72
CA VAL A 351 -11.89 -9.53 -2.26
C VAL A 351 -13.17 -8.78 -1.87
N TRP A 352 -13.51 -7.69 -2.56
CA TRP A 352 -14.67 -6.84 -2.28
C TRP A 352 -15.54 -6.64 -3.55
N PRO A 353 -16.22 -7.70 -4.03
CA PRO A 353 -16.92 -7.68 -5.32
C PRO A 353 -18.15 -6.77 -5.35
N ASP A 354 -18.75 -6.47 -4.19
CA ASP A 354 -20.03 -5.74 -4.08
C ASP A 354 -19.87 -4.21 -4.07
N GLY A 355 -18.70 -3.65 -4.37
CA GLY A 355 -18.50 -2.20 -4.27
C GLY A 355 -17.70 -1.50 -5.36
N ILE A 356 -17.45 -2.13 -6.51
CA ILE A 356 -16.98 -1.37 -7.70
C ILE A 356 -18.17 -0.93 -8.54
#